data_AF-A0A1F7UJF5-F1
#
_entry.id   AF-A0A1F7UJF5-F1
#
_cell.length_a   1.000
_cell.length_b   1.000
_cell.length_c   1.000
_cell.angle_alpha   90.00
_cell.angle_beta   90.00
_cell.angle_gamma   90.00
#
_symmetry.space_group_name_H-M   'P 1'
#
loop_
_entity.id
_entity.type
_entity.pdbx_description
1 polymer ?
#
loop_
_entity_poly.entity_id
_entity_poly.type
_entity_poly.pdbx_seq_one_letter_code
_entity_poly.pdbx_strand_id
1 'polypeptide(L)'
;MRINSRVMAIATAIATMSTSFVPAATHAAMTNEPSAVFSPGDLIKGQSTSSVYYYASNGKRYVFPNEKTYFTWYTDFSTVKTISDAQLGVIAIGGNVTYRPGMKMLKITTDPRTYVVDQGGILRHVGSEQLANTLYGLNWKNVIEDLPDPFFINYRVGTAIQTASDYNPANVKTLTTTIAQDKQFDETKVTISIGSPSSGIVPASTTVKKGVQITWTNRDNQLHTVVGTGIDSGNIQVGQSWSKTFDTVGSFDYHCGIHTSMQGTVNVVQ
;
A
#
# COMPACT_ATOMS: atom_id res chain seq x y z
N MET A 1 -15.81 -75.46 -25.21
CA MET A 1 -14.79 -75.34 -24.14
C MET A 1 -15.52 -75.06 -22.83
N ARG A 2 -15.02 -75.55 -21.67
CA ARG A 2 -15.63 -75.49 -20.31
C ARG A 2 -16.48 -74.22 -20.07
N ILE A 3 -17.76 -74.24 -19.67
CA ILE A 3 -18.51 -75.02 -18.64
C ILE A 3 -18.03 -74.77 -17.20
N ASN A 4 -18.70 -73.85 -16.50
CA ASN A 4 -19.22 -73.88 -15.12
C ASN A 4 -19.59 -72.43 -14.73
N SER A 5 -20.82 -72.02 -14.40
CA SER A 5 -21.94 -72.62 -13.67
C SER A 5 -21.78 -72.68 -12.14
N ARG A 6 -22.66 -71.95 -11.43
CA ARG A 6 -23.33 -72.33 -10.17
C ARG A 6 -24.42 -71.33 -9.83
N VAL A 7 -25.52 -71.83 -9.25
CA VAL A 7 -26.72 -71.07 -8.85
C VAL A 7 -27.04 -71.46 -7.41
N MET A 8 -27.28 -70.46 -6.54
CA MET A 8 -27.96 -70.56 -5.24
C MET A 8 -28.00 -69.16 -4.59
N ALA A 9 -28.94 -68.79 -3.72
CA ALA A 9 -30.38 -69.09 -3.63
C ALA A 9 -31.04 -68.14 -2.62
N ILE A 10 -32.30 -67.74 -2.87
CA ILE A 10 -33.38 -67.37 -1.94
C ILE A 10 -33.01 -66.62 -0.64
N ALA A 11 -33.47 -65.36 -0.54
CA ALA A 11 -34.01 -64.80 0.70
C ALA A 11 -35.00 -63.66 0.38
N THR A 12 -36.26 -63.78 0.80
CA THR A 12 -37.28 -62.73 0.62
C THR A 12 -37.40 -61.90 1.90
N ALA A 13 -37.26 -60.58 1.80
CA ALA A 13 -37.59 -59.65 2.88
C ALA A 13 -38.35 -58.44 2.32
N ILE A 14 -39.64 -58.33 2.64
CA ILE A 14 -40.47 -57.18 2.26
C ILE A 14 -40.27 -56.10 3.34
N ALA A 15 -39.69 -54.97 2.95
CA ALA A 15 -39.56 -53.79 3.80
C ALA A 15 -40.21 -52.58 3.09
N THR A 16 -41.51 -52.39 3.32
CA THR A 16 -42.26 -51.23 2.83
C THR A 16 -41.86 -49.98 3.62
N MET A 17 -40.82 -49.28 3.18
CA MET A 17 -40.51 -47.94 3.69
C MET A 17 -41.44 -46.92 3.03
N SER A 18 -42.44 -46.46 3.78
CA SER A 18 -43.29 -45.34 3.41
C SER A 18 -42.46 -44.07 3.22
N THR A 19 -42.72 -43.33 2.14
CA THR A 19 -42.09 -42.05 1.87
C THR A 19 -42.65 -40.97 2.79
N SER A 20 -42.06 -40.83 3.98
CA SER A 20 -42.30 -39.73 4.90
C SER A 20 -41.89 -38.39 4.28
N PHE A 21 -42.82 -37.76 3.57
CA PHE A 21 -42.61 -36.48 2.91
C PHE A 21 -42.58 -35.36 3.95
N VAL A 22 -41.40 -35.09 4.52
CA VAL A 22 -41.20 -34.00 5.48
C VAL A 22 -41.22 -32.67 4.73
N PRO A 23 -42.16 -31.74 5.00
CA PRO A 23 -42.15 -30.42 4.38
C PRO A 23 -40.97 -29.60 4.93
N ALA A 24 -39.99 -29.33 4.08
CA ALA A 24 -38.79 -28.57 4.44
C ALA A 24 -39.10 -27.06 4.57
N ALA A 25 -39.69 -26.70 5.71
CA ALA A 25 -39.97 -25.34 6.15
C ALA A 25 -39.55 -25.26 7.64
N THR A 26 -38.68 -24.35 8.09
CA THR A 26 -38.29 -23.03 7.56
C THR A 26 -36.87 -22.63 8.05
N HIS A 27 -36.42 -21.42 7.65
CA HIS A 27 -35.37 -20.63 8.32
C HIS A 27 -33.99 -21.27 8.52
N ALA A 28 -33.18 -21.28 7.46
CA ALA A 28 -31.84 -20.74 7.63
C ALA A 28 -31.97 -19.21 7.71
N ALA A 29 -32.10 -18.67 8.92
CA ALA A 29 -31.96 -17.23 9.10
C ALA A 29 -30.54 -16.82 8.67
N MET A 30 -30.39 -15.64 8.04
CA MET A 30 -29.08 -15.00 8.03
C MET A 30 -28.72 -14.73 9.48
N THR A 31 -27.76 -15.48 10.05
CA THR A 31 -27.23 -15.10 11.35
C THR A 31 -26.59 -13.73 11.17
N ASN A 32 -27.05 -12.77 11.97
CA ASN A 32 -26.29 -11.55 12.19
C ASN A 32 -25.08 -11.95 13.03
N GLU A 33 -24.10 -12.59 12.39
CA GLU A 33 -22.73 -12.66 12.88
C GLU A 33 -22.35 -11.24 13.32
N PRO A 34 -21.74 -11.05 14.51
CA PRO A 34 -21.35 -9.73 14.95
C PRO A 34 -20.42 -9.12 13.90
N SER A 35 -20.91 -8.15 13.13
CA SER A 35 -20.16 -7.48 12.08
C SER A 35 -18.89 -6.90 12.69
N ALA A 36 -17.78 -7.61 12.53
CA ALA A 36 -16.52 -7.27 13.18
C ALA A 36 -16.19 -5.80 12.90
N VAL A 37 -16.08 -4.98 13.94
CA VAL A 37 -15.97 -3.53 13.79
C VAL A 37 -14.53 -3.17 13.44
N PHE A 38 -14.22 -3.31 12.16
CA PHE A 38 -13.01 -2.80 11.53
C PHE A 38 -13.34 -1.56 10.68
N SER A 39 -12.35 -0.68 10.62
CA SER A 39 -12.38 0.65 10.00
C SER A 39 -11.11 0.86 9.18
N PRO A 40 -11.11 1.80 8.22
CA PRO A 40 -9.88 2.20 7.51
C PRO A 40 -8.71 2.47 8.47
N GLY A 41 -7.58 1.81 8.23
CA GLY A 41 -6.42 1.82 9.12
C GLY A 41 -6.17 0.51 9.87
N ASP A 42 -7.21 -0.32 10.07
CA ASP A 42 -7.08 -1.58 10.79
C ASP A 42 -6.30 -2.66 10.02
N LEU A 43 -5.69 -3.56 10.79
CA LEU A 43 -5.22 -4.86 10.32
C LEU A 43 -6.33 -5.90 10.48
N ILE A 44 -6.57 -6.70 9.44
CA ILE A 44 -7.59 -7.74 9.42
C ILE A 44 -7.01 -9.09 8.98
N LYS A 45 -7.54 -10.19 9.54
CA LYS A 45 -7.34 -11.56 9.05
C LYS A 45 -8.65 -12.35 9.07
N GLY A 46 -8.74 -13.44 8.31
CA GLY A 46 -9.90 -14.32 8.34
C GLY A 46 -9.91 -15.24 9.57
N GLN A 47 -11.01 -15.95 9.81
CA GLN A 47 -11.09 -16.95 10.88
C GLN A 47 -10.21 -18.16 10.56
N SER A 48 -10.35 -18.72 9.36
CA SER A 48 -9.64 -19.92 8.89
C SER A 48 -8.26 -19.63 8.28
N THR A 49 -7.80 -18.37 8.30
CA THR A 49 -6.56 -17.93 7.63
C THR A 49 -5.57 -17.24 8.58
N SER A 50 -4.28 -17.40 8.30
CA SER A 50 -3.18 -16.70 8.98
C SER A 50 -2.73 -15.42 8.27
N SER A 51 -3.10 -15.24 7.00
CA SER A 51 -2.75 -14.05 6.21
C SER A 51 -3.34 -12.78 6.80
N VAL A 52 -2.47 -11.84 7.14
CA VAL A 52 -2.83 -10.49 7.60
C VAL A 52 -2.94 -9.56 6.38
N TYR A 53 -3.90 -8.64 6.42
CA TYR A 53 -4.11 -7.59 5.43
C TYR A 53 -4.32 -6.24 6.11
N TYR A 54 -3.91 -5.16 5.45
CA TYR A 54 -4.27 -3.81 5.83
C TYR A 54 -5.58 -3.39 5.15
N TYR A 55 -6.56 -2.88 5.90
CA TYR A 55 -7.81 -2.37 5.35
C TYR A 55 -7.77 -0.86 5.11
N ALA A 56 -7.96 -0.44 3.86
CA ALA A 56 -7.78 0.94 3.41
C ALA A 56 -9.11 1.72 3.32
N SER A 57 -9.00 3.05 3.34
CA SER A 57 -10.12 3.99 3.16
C SER A 57 -10.83 3.88 1.80
N ASN A 58 -10.17 3.32 0.79
CA ASN A 58 -10.77 3.00 -0.50
C ASN A 58 -11.59 1.68 -0.51
N GLY A 59 -11.84 1.08 0.66
CA GLY A 59 -12.65 -0.13 0.83
C GLY A 59 -11.96 -1.44 0.42
N LYS A 60 -10.65 -1.42 0.14
CA LYS A 60 -9.88 -2.59 -0.30
C LYS A 60 -8.93 -3.10 0.78
N ARG A 61 -8.57 -4.38 0.69
CA ARG A 61 -7.50 -4.99 1.49
C ARG A 61 -6.17 -4.96 0.75
N TYR A 62 -5.08 -4.71 1.46
CA TYR A 62 -3.72 -4.71 0.93
C TYR A 62 -2.91 -5.82 1.60
N VAL A 63 -2.23 -6.63 0.78
CA VAL A 63 -1.51 -7.83 1.24
C VAL A 63 -0.11 -7.46 1.70
N PHE A 64 0.35 -8.03 2.82
CA PHE A 64 1.77 -7.99 3.19
C PHE A 64 2.49 -9.13 2.43
N PRO A 65 3.46 -8.84 1.53
CA PRO A 65 4.10 -9.88 0.70
C PRO A 65 4.94 -10.87 1.51
N ASN A 66 5.44 -10.45 2.68
CA ASN A 66 6.18 -11.26 3.63
C ASN A 66 6.20 -10.59 5.01
N GLU A 67 6.56 -11.38 6.01
CA GLU A 67 6.68 -10.98 7.43
C GLU A 67 7.69 -9.84 7.65
N LYS A 68 8.82 -9.82 6.93
CA LYS A 68 9.79 -8.71 6.98
C LYS A 68 9.17 -7.37 6.61
N THR A 69 8.28 -7.36 5.60
CA THR A 69 7.53 -6.15 5.21
C THR A 69 6.61 -5.70 6.34
N TYR A 70 5.88 -6.63 6.95
CA TYR A 70 4.98 -6.38 8.08
C TYR A 70 5.72 -5.74 9.27
N PHE A 71 6.87 -6.31 9.68
CA PHE A 71 7.68 -5.79 10.79
C PHE A 71 8.43 -4.48 10.50
N THR A 72 8.30 -3.89 9.31
CA THR A 72 8.69 -2.48 9.10
C THR A 72 7.59 -1.49 9.47
N TRP A 73 6.34 -1.96 9.59
CA TRP A 73 5.16 -1.15 9.92
C TRP A 73 4.66 -1.34 11.36
N TYR A 74 4.70 -2.58 11.87
CA TYR A 74 4.15 -2.97 13.17
C TYR A 74 5.18 -3.75 13.99
N THR A 75 5.03 -3.78 15.31
CA THR A 75 5.92 -4.50 16.24
C THR A 75 5.58 -5.97 16.42
N ASP A 76 4.30 -6.31 16.25
CA ASP A 76 3.69 -7.59 16.62
C ASP A 76 2.29 -7.70 15.97
N PHE A 77 1.53 -8.75 16.27
CA PHE A 77 0.20 -9.01 15.72
C PHE A 77 -0.97 -8.66 16.66
N SER A 78 -0.74 -7.98 17.79
CA SER A 78 -1.79 -7.70 18.81
C SER A 78 -2.94 -6.82 18.30
N THR A 79 -2.69 -6.02 17.26
CA THR A 79 -3.68 -5.13 16.64
C THR A 79 -4.45 -5.76 15.48
N VAL A 80 -4.18 -7.04 15.13
CA VAL A 80 -4.86 -7.74 14.03
C VAL A 80 -6.24 -8.20 14.47
N LYS A 81 -7.29 -7.60 13.89
CA LYS A 81 -8.68 -8.01 14.07
C LYS A 81 -8.97 -9.28 13.27
N THR A 82 -9.62 -10.26 13.89
CA THR A 82 -10.16 -11.42 13.17
C THR A 82 -11.58 -11.12 12.72
N ILE A 83 -11.86 -11.35 11.44
CA ILE A 83 -13.18 -11.15 10.80
C ILE A 83 -13.62 -12.46 10.15
N SER A 84 -14.91 -12.64 9.86
CA SER A 84 -15.37 -13.89 9.24
C SER A 84 -14.79 -14.08 7.84
N ASP A 85 -14.55 -15.33 7.41
CA ASP A 85 -13.98 -15.58 6.09
C ASP A 85 -14.91 -15.12 4.95
N ALA A 86 -16.22 -15.01 5.21
CA ALA A 86 -17.19 -14.40 4.30
C ALA A 86 -17.05 -12.87 4.22
N GLN A 87 -16.93 -12.18 5.36
CA GLN A 87 -16.63 -10.74 5.39
C GLN A 87 -15.30 -10.44 4.72
N LEU A 88 -14.28 -11.25 4.96
CA LEU A 88 -12.99 -11.13 4.28
C LEU A 88 -13.20 -11.34 2.77
N GLY A 89 -13.88 -12.41 2.36
CA GLY A 89 -14.07 -12.81 0.96
C GLY A 89 -14.55 -11.68 0.04
N VAL A 90 -15.49 -10.84 0.50
CA VAL A 90 -16.05 -9.73 -0.28
C VAL A 90 -15.14 -8.49 -0.39
N ILE A 91 -14.10 -8.36 0.44
CA ILE A 91 -13.16 -7.24 0.38
C ILE A 91 -12.15 -7.46 -0.76
N ALA A 92 -12.26 -6.67 -1.82
CA ALA A 92 -11.37 -6.75 -2.97
C ALA A 92 -9.89 -6.45 -2.59
N ILE A 93 -8.96 -7.13 -3.27
CA ILE A 93 -7.52 -6.84 -3.13
C ILE A 93 -7.20 -5.54 -3.89
N GLY A 94 -6.60 -4.57 -3.19
CA GLY A 94 -6.17 -3.30 -3.77
C GLY A 94 -4.71 -3.28 -4.23
N GLY A 95 -3.92 -4.28 -3.85
CA GLY A 95 -2.50 -4.42 -4.16
C GLY A 95 -1.70 -4.88 -2.94
N ASN A 96 -0.39 -4.61 -2.98
CA ASN A 96 0.55 -5.04 -1.95
C ASN A 96 1.10 -3.86 -1.13
N VAL A 97 1.29 -4.10 0.17
CA VAL A 97 2.04 -3.23 1.07
C VAL A 97 3.53 -3.33 0.71
N THR A 98 4.22 -2.20 0.68
CA THR A 98 5.68 -2.12 0.49
C THR A 98 6.39 -1.95 1.83
N TYR A 99 7.69 -2.18 1.88
CA TYR A 99 8.50 -1.87 3.07
C TYR A 99 8.27 -0.42 3.49
N ARG A 100 8.19 -0.15 4.80
CA ARG A 100 7.97 1.19 5.30
C ARG A 100 9.11 2.12 4.87
N PRO A 101 8.81 3.27 4.24
CA PRO A 101 9.81 4.25 3.83
C PRO A 101 10.75 4.64 4.97
N GLY A 102 12.04 4.82 4.64
CA GLY A 102 13.08 5.10 5.63
C GLY A 102 13.55 3.91 6.49
N MET A 103 12.76 2.85 6.69
CA MET A 103 13.07 1.82 7.71
C MET A 103 14.25 0.90 7.39
N LYS A 104 14.39 0.47 6.14
CA LYS A 104 15.42 -0.47 5.67
C LYS A 104 16.01 0.01 4.34
N MET A 105 17.20 -0.48 4.03
CA MET A 105 17.74 -0.50 2.67
C MET A 105 17.35 -1.83 2.02
N LEU A 106 17.08 -1.86 0.72
CA LEU A 106 16.72 -3.09 0.00
C LEU A 106 17.78 -3.47 -1.03
N LYS A 107 18.01 -4.77 -1.18
CA LYS A 107 18.76 -5.39 -2.27
C LYS A 107 17.84 -6.32 -3.06
N ILE A 108 17.98 -6.39 -4.37
CA ILE A 108 17.21 -7.32 -5.22
C ILE A 108 18.17 -8.44 -5.60
N THR A 109 17.73 -9.71 -5.63
CA THR A 109 18.67 -10.83 -5.72
C THR A 109 19.40 -10.92 -7.07
N THR A 110 18.84 -10.32 -8.13
CA THR A 110 19.49 -10.17 -9.44
C THR A 110 20.12 -8.79 -9.70
N ASP A 111 20.09 -7.85 -8.74
CA ASP A 111 20.62 -6.49 -8.92
C ASP A 111 21.80 -6.21 -7.96
N PRO A 112 23.02 -5.90 -8.47
CA PRO A 112 24.15 -5.55 -7.61
C PRO A 112 23.95 -4.24 -6.83
N ARG A 113 22.96 -3.41 -7.20
CA ARG A 113 22.65 -2.14 -6.54
C ARG A 113 22.04 -2.31 -5.14
N THR A 114 22.06 -1.23 -4.36
CA THR A 114 21.39 -1.13 -3.06
C THR A 114 20.49 0.10 -3.06
N TYR A 115 19.27 -0.06 -2.56
CA TYR A 115 18.21 0.94 -2.63
C TYR A 115 17.77 1.41 -1.26
N VAL A 116 17.25 2.64 -1.18
CA VAL A 116 16.40 3.09 -0.07
C VAL A 116 14.95 3.11 -0.52
N VAL A 117 14.03 2.93 0.44
CA VAL A 117 12.58 2.96 0.19
C VAL A 117 12.02 4.34 0.57
N ASP A 118 11.39 4.98 -0.40
CA ASP A 118 10.75 6.29 -0.28
C ASP A 118 9.22 6.18 -0.40
N GLN A 119 8.52 7.25 -0.03
CA GLN A 119 7.06 7.29 0.04
C GLN A 119 6.41 6.96 -1.32
N GLY A 120 5.41 6.07 -1.33
CA GLY A 120 4.78 5.55 -2.54
C GLY A 120 5.33 4.21 -3.02
N GLY A 121 6.20 3.57 -2.23
CA GLY A 121 6.95 2.39 -2.66
C GLY A 121 7.98 2.71 -3.75
N ILE A 122 8.65 3.85 -3.65
CA ILE A 122 9.70 4.24 -4.60
C ILE A 122 11.05 3.68 -4.13
N LEU A 123 11.82 3.06 -5.02
CA LEU A 123 13.17 2.59 -4.75
C LEU A 123 14.19 3.53 -5.37
N ARG A 124 15.05 4.11 -4.54
CA ARG A 124 16.08 5.08 -4.98
C ARG A 124 17.47 4.49 -4.74
N HIS A 125 18.26 4.39 -5.81
CA HIS A 125 19.58 3.76 -5.78
C HIS A 125 20.60 4.59 -4.98
N VAL A 126 21.33 3.98 -4.05
CA VAL A 126 22.41 4.63 -3.29
C VAL A 126 23.76 4.34 -3.95
N GLY A 127 24.38 5.36 -4.53
CA GLY A 127 25.55 5.18 -5.41
C GLY A 127 26.88 4.78 -4.75
N SER A 128 27.01 4.79 -3.41
CA SER A 128 28.28 4.46 -2.73
C SER A 128 28.10 3.97 -1.29
N GLU A 129 29.09 3.23 -0.77
CA GLU A 129 29.12 2.83 0.65
C GLU A 129 29.23 4.03 1.60
N GLN A 130 29.93 5.08 1.18
CA GLN A 130 30.08 6.33 1.93
C GLN A 130 28.71 6.98 2.13
N LEU A 131 27.90 7.05 1.07
CA LEU A 131 26.55 7.62 1.12
C LEU A 131 25.60 6.75 1.94
N ALA A 132 25.66 5.42 1.80
CA ALA A 132 24.90 4.50 2.65
C ALA A 132 25.24 4.67 4.15
N ASN A 133 26.52 4.89 4.47
CA ASN A 133 27.00 5.19 5.81
C ASN A 133 26.54 6.57 6.31
N THR A 134 26.54 7.62 5.48
CA THR A 134 25.96 8.92 5.86
C THR A 134 24.47 8.85 6.16
N LEU A 135 23.73 7.99 5.45
CA LEU A 135 22.27 7.83 5.61
C LEU A 135 21.91 6.96 6.84
N TYR A 136 22.57 5.81 7.02
CA TYR A 136 22.17 4.79 8.01
C TYR A 136 23.26 4.48 9.07
N GLY A 137 24.34 5.24 9.10
CA GLY A 137 25.48 5.08 10.02
C GLY A 137 26.42 3.94 9.66
N LEU A 138 27.46 3.74 10.47
CA LEU A 138 28.50 2.73 10.26
C LEU A 138 27.93 1.31 10.06
N ASN A 139 26.80 1.01 10.72
CA ASN A 139 26.13 -0.27 10.70
C ASN A 139 25.07 -0.41 9.58
N TRP A 140 25.11 0.42 8.53
CA TRP A 140 24.12 0.41 7.44
C TRP A 140 23.94 -0.98 6.78
N LYS A 141 24.99 -1.80 6.75
CA LYS A 141 24.93 -3.18 6.24
C LYS A 141 23.95 -4.07 7.01
N ASN A 142 23.66 -3.74 8.28
CA ASN A 142 22.70 -4.45 9.15
C ASN A 142 21.24 -3.99 8.94
N VAL A 143 20.99 -2.96 8.12
CA VAL A 143 19.64 -2.54 7.71
C VAL A 143 19.32 -2.88 6.26
N ILE A 144 20.21 -3.60 5.56
CA ILE A 144 19.91 -4.20 4.26
C ILE A 144 18.95 -5.39 4.48
N GLU A 145 17.92 -5.48 3.65
CA GLU A 145 17.07 -6.66 3.53
C GLU A 145 17.00 -7.08 2.07
N ASP A 146 17.10 -8.38 1.80
CA ASP A 146 16.85 -8.91 0.47
C ASP A 146 15.34 -8.84 0.15
N LEU A 147 15.04 -8.21 -0.99
CA LEU A 147 13.74 -8.15 -1.64
C LEU A 147 13.72 -9.21 -2.75
N PRO A 148 12.96 -10.31 -2.58
CA PRO A 148 12.78 -11.29 -3.65
C PRO A 148 12.23 -10.65 -4.92
N ASP A 149 12.80 -11.00 -6.07
CA ASP A 149 12.48 -10.45 -7.38
C ASP A 149 10.97 -10.41 -7.72
N PRO A 150 10.13 -11.44 -7.39
CA PRO A 150 8.68 -11.38 -7.60
C PRO A 150 7.96 -10.25 -6.84
N PHE A 151 8.62 -9.64 -5.85
CA PHE A 151 8.10 -8.50 -5.09
C PHE A 151 8.67 -7.15 -5.54
N PHE A 152 9.65 -7.11 -6.44
CA PHE A 152 10.17 -5.86 -7.01
C PHE A 152 9.11 -5.10 -7.83
N ILE A 153 8.19 -5.82 -8.49
CA ILE A 153 7.07 -5.23 -9.24
C ILE A 153 6.08 -4.40 -8.39
N ASN A 154 6.17 -4.49 -7.06
CA ASN A 154 5.37 -3.67 -6.14
C ASN A 154 5.92 -2.24 -5.97
N TYR A 155 7.11 -1.97 -6.53
CA TYR A 155 7.84 -0.72 -6.38
C TYR A 155 8.04 -0.04 -7.74
N ARG A 156 8.43 1.23 -7.72
CA ARG A 156 8.91 1.97 -8.90
C ARG A 156 10.32 2.47 -8.64
N VAL A 157 11.22 2.37 -9.62
CA VAL A 157 12.56 2.95 -9.48
C VAL A 157 12.46 4.47 -9.68
N GLY A 158 12.94 5.24 -8.70
CA GLY A 158 13.03 6.70 -8.76
C GLY A 158 14.45 7.17 -9.03
N THR A 159 14.64 8.50 -9.04
CA THR A 159 15.96 9.16 -9.15
C THR A 159 16.94 8.58 -8.12
N ALA A 160 18.20 8.34 -8.50
CA ALA A 160 19.23 7.87 -7.57
C ALA A 160 19.55 8.93 -6.49
N ILE A 161 20.14 8.49 -5.38
CA ILE A 161 20.73 9.35 -4.34
C ILE A 161 22.15 9.72 -4.80
N GLN A 162 22.39 11.01 -5.04
CA GLN A 162 23.73 11.53 -5.38
C GLN A 162 24.43 12.14 -4.15
N THR A 163 23.68 12.86 -3.29
CA THR A 163 24.21 13.55 -2.10
C THR A 163 23.46 13.16 -0.83
N ALA A 164 24.00 13.49 0.35
CA ALA A 164 23.29 13.24 1.62
C ALA A 164 22.02 14.09 1.80
N SER A 165 21.92 15.23 1.10
CA SER A 165 20.69 16.04 1.01
C SER A 165 19.63 15.42 0.10
N ASP A 166 19.95 14.39 -0.68
CA ASP A 166 19.00 13.76 -1.60
C ASP A 166 17.93 12.91 -0.88
N TYR A 167 18.17 12.48 0.36
CA TYR A 167 17.26 11.62 1.10
C TYR A 167 17.61 11.65 2.59
N ASN A 168 16.61 11.79 3.46
CA ASN A 168 16.81 11.74 4.91
C ASN A 168 15.91 10.64 5.50
N PRO A 169 16.46 9.50 5.96
CA PRO A 169 15.66 8.38 6.46
C PRO A 169 14.84 8.72 7.70
N ALA A 170 15.27 9.68 8.52
CA ALA A 170 14.53 10.13 9.70
C ALA A 170 13.29 10.95 9.27
N ASN A 171 13.46 11.87 8.33
CA ASN A 171 12.34 12.65 7.77
C ASN A 171 11.32 11.72 7.08
N VAL A 172 11.78 10.81 6.22
CA VAL A 172 10.90 9.90 5.49
C VAL A 172 10.12 8.97 6.44
N LYS A 173 10.72 8.55 7.57
CA LYS A 173 10.03 7.84 8.66
C LYS A 173 8.97 8.70 9.36
N THR A 174 9.27 9.94 9.72
CA THR A 174 8.34 10.80 10.48
C THR A 174 7.20 11.33 9.62
N LEU A 175 7.41 11.46 8.31
CA LEU A 175 6.36 11.79 7.33
C LEU A 175 5.48 10.57 6.99
N THR A 176 6.06 9.36 6.99
CA THR A 176 5.33 8.13 6.64
C THR A 176 5.18 7.22 7.86
N THR A 177 4.20 7.51 8.72
CA THR A 177 3.89 6.70 9.91
C THR A 177 2.83 5.63 9.66
N THR A 178 2.06 5.72 8.56
CA THR A 178 0.98 4.80 8.21
C THR A 178 1.03 4.34 6.75
N ILE A 179 0.46 3.16 6.48
CA ILE A 179 0.30 2.63 5.10
C ILE A 179 -0.61 3.56 4.26
N ALA A 180 -1.57 4.24 4.88
CA ALA A 180 -2.39 5.25 4.21
C ALA A 180 -1.58 6.45 3.68
N GLN A 181 -0.51 6.85 4.37
CA GLN A 181 0.39 7.91 3.89
C GLN A 181 1.33 7.39 2.79
N ASP A 182 1.89 6.19 2.93
CA ASP A 182 2.73 5.57 1.88
C ASP A 182 1.94 5.42 0.57
N LYS A 183 0.74 4.85 0.65
CA LYS A 183 -0.10 4.53 -0.50
C LYS A 183 -1.09 5.64 -0.88
N GLN A 184 -1.05 6.78 -0.19
CA GLN A 184 -1.85 7.98 -0.46
C GLN A 184 -3.37 7.71 -0.51
N PHE A 185 -3.88 6.93 0.47
CA PHE A 185 -5.28 6.51 0.51
C PHE A 185 -6.26 7.56 1.10
N ASP A 186 -5.77 8.67 1.65
CA ASP A 186 -6.66 9.79 2.03
C ASP A 186 -7.03 10.58 0.77
N GLU A 187 -8.04 10.08 0.05
CA GLU A 187 -8.62 10.75 -1.13
C GLU A 187 -9.24 12.12 -0.78
N THR A 188 -9.40 12.50 0.49
CA THR A 188 -9.93 13.82 0.87
C THR A 188 -8.84 14.88 1.06
N LYS A 189 -7.59 14.45 1.33
CA LYS A 189 -6.45 15.33 1.63
C LYS A 189 -5.14 14.75 1.05
N VAL A 190 -4.95 14.94 -0.24
CA VAL A 190 -3.68 14.53 -0.87
C VAL A 190 -2.58 15.52 -0.51
N THR A 191 -1.46 15.01 0.00
CA THR A 191 -0.29 15.83 0.34
C THR A 191 0.83 15.57 -0.66
N ILE A 192 1.43 16.66 -1.16
CA ILE A 192 2.58 16.66 -2.07
C ILE A 192 3.73 17.36 -1.35
N SER A 193 4.89 16.71 -1.28
CA SER A 193 6.10 17.35 -0.74
C SER A 193 6.82 18.09 -1.86
N ILE A 194 7.12 19.37 -1.64
CA ILE A 194 8.10 20.11 -2.43
C ILE A 194 9.43 19.98 -1.68
N GLY A 195 10.42 19.36 -2.30
CA GLY A 195 11.71 19.12 -1.68
C GLY A 195 12.13 17.65 -1.74
N SER A 196 13.33 17.41 -1.20
CA SER A 196 14.14 16.26 -1.57
C SER A 196 13.46 14.91 -1.34
N PRO A 197 13.10 14.23 -2.44
CA PRO A 197 14.03 13.23 -2.96
C PRO A 197 14.02 13.09 -4.50
N SER A 198 14.82 13.81 -5.30
CA SER A 198 15.74 14.91 -5.00
C SER A 198 15.82 15.88 -6.19
N SER A 199 15.73 17.21 -6.04
CA SER A 199 15.09 18.02 -4.99
C SER A 199 13.60 18.32 -5.31
N GLY A 200 12.99 17.53 -6.19
CA GLY A 200 11.75 17.84 -6.91
C GLY A 200 10.43 17.83 -6.12
N ILE A 201 9.34 17.69 -6.87
CA ILE A 201 7.97 17.59 -6.36
C ILE A 201 7.62 16.11 -6.24
N VAL A 202 7.18 15.65 -5.06
CA VAL A 202 6.87 14.23 -4.81
C VAL A 202 5.47 14.06 -4.19
N PRO A 203 4.58 13.27 -4.81
CA PRO A 203 4.77 12.57 -6.10
C PRO A 203 4.71 13.56 -7.28
N ALA A 204 5.57 13.35 -8.28
CA ALA A 204 5.62 14.20 -9.48
C ALA A 204 4.38 14.06 -10.39
N SER A 205 3.55 13.03 -10.18
CA SER A 205 2.23 12.93 -10.78
C SER A 205 1.24 12.42 -9.75
N THR A 206 0.11 13.12 -9.64
CA THR A 206 -0.96 12.88 -8.67
C THR A 206 -2.27 12.71 -9.41
N THR A 207 -3.13 11.78 -8.98
CA THR A 207 -4.50 11.64 -9.50
C THR A 207 -5.49 11.80 -8.37
N VAL A 208 -6.48 12.69 -8.53
CA VAL A 208 -7.53 12.99 -7.54
C VAL A 208 -8.89 13.03 -8.19
N LYS A 209 -9.96 12.90 -7.41
CA LYS A 209 -11.32 13.20 -7.86
C LYS A 209 -11.57 14.71 -7.85
N LYS A 210 -12.56 15.17 -8.63
CA LYS A 210 -13.09 16.53 -8.55
C LYS A 210 -13.49 16.89 -7.11
N GLY A 211 -13.14 18.10 -6.68
CA GLY A 211 -13.46 18.64 -5.34
C GLY A 211 -12.49 18.22 -4.23
N VAL A 212 -11.47 17.41 -4.53
CA VAL A 212 -10.41 17.06 -3.56
C VAL A 212 -9.47 18.24 -3.33
N GLN A 213 -9.10 18.46 -2.07
CA GLN A 213 -8.08 19.44 -1.70
C GLN A 213 -6.69 18.78 -1.71
N ILE A 214 -5.78 19.37 -2.48
CA ILE A 214 -4.37 19.02 -2.50
C ILE A 214 -3.59 20.03 -1.67
N THR A 215 -2.66 19.56 -0.85
CA THR A 215 -1.77 20.39 -0.02
C THR A 215 -0.32 20.15 -0.39
N TRP A 216 0.37 21.20 -0.81
CA TRP A 216 1.81 21.20 -1.01
C TRP A 216 2.50 21.65 0.27
N THR A 217 3.43 20.87 0.80
CA THR A 217 4.32 21.30 1.90
C THR A 217 5.73 21.48 1.39
N ASN A 218 6.35 22.63 1.66
CA ASN A 218 7.78 22.80 1.46
C ASN A 218 8.55 22.05 2.57
N ARG A 219 9.24 20.98 2.17
CA ARG A 219 10.10 20.12 3.01
C ARG A 219 11.59 20.32 2.72
N ASP A 220 11.95 21.18 1.76
CA ASP A 220 13.33 21.52 1.42
C ASP A 220 13.91 22.55 2.41
N ASN A 221 15.20 22.84 2.30
CA ASN A 221 15.85 23.94 3.04
C ASN A 221 15.84 25.29 2.29
N GLN A 222 15.22 25.35 1.10
CA GLN A 222 15.10 26.56 0.28
C GLN A 222 13.65 27.05 0.19
N LEU A 223 13.47 28.27 -0.32
CA LEU A 223 12.17 28.82 -0.68
C LEU A 223 11.64 28.16 -1.97
N HIS A 224 10.33 27.86 -2.03
CA HIS A 224 9.69 27.28 -3.21
C HIS A 224 8.31 27.89 -3.49
N THR A 225 7.79 27.65 -4.68
CA THR A 225 6.43 28.02 -5.12
C THR A 225 5.78 26.87 -5.91
N VAL A 226 4.50 27.01 -6.25
CA VAL A 226 3.73 26.11 -7.11
C VAL A 226 3.01 26.97 -8.15
N VAL A 227 3.42 26.87 -9.42
CA VAL A 227 2.97 27.75 -10.51
C VAL A 227 2.55 26.93 -11.74
N GLY A 228 1.39 27.24 -12.32
CA GLY A 228 0.82 26.55 -13.48
C GLY A 228 -0.48 27.19 -13.95
N THR A 229 -1.17 26.57 -14.90
CA THR A 229 -2.42 27.14 -15.48
C THR A 229 -3.52 27.23 -14.43
N GLY A 230 -3.81 28.43 -13.94
CA GLY A 230 -4.76 28.67 -12.83
C GLY A 230 -4.23 28.26 -11.45
N ILE A 231 -2.91 28.13 -11.31
CA ILE A 231 -2.20 27.74 -10.09
C ILE A 231 -1.11 28.78 -9.81
N ASP A 232 -1.22 29.47 -8.68
CA ASP A 232 -0.13 30.27 -8.09
C ASP A 232 -0.26 30.18 -6.57
N SER A 233 0.80 29.74 -5.89
CA SER A 233 0.86 29.67 -4.42
C SER A 233 1.46 30.91 -3.76
N GLY A 234 2.13 31.77 -4.54
CA GLY A 234 3.16 32.64 -4.00
C GLY A 234 4.26 31.86 -3.25
N ASN A 235 4.95 32.55 -2.33
CA ASN A 235 6.11 32.04 -1.60
C ASN A 235 5.75 31.05 -0.46
N ILE A 236 6.08 29.77 -0.64
CA ILE A 236 5.97 28.74 0.40
C ILE A 236 7.31 28.63 1.15
N GLN A 237 7.38 29.25 2.32
CA GLN A 237 8.56 29.21 3.20
C GLN A 237 8.89 27.78 3.67
N VAL A 238 10.14 27.55 4.10
CA VAL A 238 10.60 26.25 4.65
C VAL A 238 9.66 25.76 5.76
N GLY A 239 9.17 24.52 5.64
CA GLY A 239 8.23 23.90 6.57
C GLY A 239 6.77 24.34 6.44
N GLN A 240 6.46 25.37 5.64
CA GLN A 240 5.09 25.85 5.42
C GLN A 240 4.37 25.05 4.33
N SER A 241 3.04 25.19 4.29
CA SER A 241 2.19 24.53 3.31
C SER A 241 1.22 25.50 2.63
N TRP A 242 0.78 25.14 1.43
CA TRP A 242 -0.26 25.82 0.66
C TRP A 242 -1.21 24.78 0.05
N SER A 243 -2.50 25.10 -0.07
CA SER A 243 -3.53 24.14 -0.49
C SER A 243 -4.45 24.69 -1.56
N LYS A 244 -4.87 23.84 -2.50
CA LYS A 244 -5.82 24.16 -3.57
C LYS A 244 -6.78 22.99 -3.84
N THR A 245 -8.05 23.32 -4.04
CA THR A 245 -9.08 22.40 -4.53
C THR A 245 -9.25 22.53 -6.04
N PHE A 246 -9.57 21.42 -6.72
CA PHE A 246 -9.79 21.41 -8.18
C PHE A 246 -11.21 20.93 -8.53
N ASP A 247 -12.03 21.85 -9.02
CA ASP A 247 -13.45 21.59 -9.32
C ASP A 247 -13.74 21.29 -10.80
N THR A 248 -12.70 21.09 -11.61
CA THR A 248 -12.81 20.80 -13.05
C THR A 248 -11.96 19.58 -13.40
N VAL A 249 -12.58 18.61 -14.08
CA VAL A 249 -11.90 17.41 -14.62
C VAL A 249 -10.90 17.81 -15.71
N GLY A 250 -9.69 17.27 -15.67
CA GLY A 250 -8.60 17.64 -16.58
C GLY A 250 -7.21 17.31 -16.03
N SER A 251 -6.16 17.61 -16.82
CA SER A 251 -4.77 17.56 -16.36
C SER A 251 -4.24 18.97 -16.14
N PHE A 252 -3.51 19.17 -15.05
CA PHE A 252 -2.97 20.45 -14.62
C PHE A 252 -1.48 20.31 -14.31
N ASP A 253 -0.64 20.67 -15.27
CA ASP A 253 0.81 20.71 -15.11
C ASP A 253 1.25 21.99 -14.37
N TYR A 254 2.25 21.84 -13.51
CA TYR A 254 2.79 22.90 -12.68
C TYR A 254 4.29 22.69 -12.38
N HIS A 255 4.95 23.73 -11.89
CA HIS A 255 6.36 23.72 -11.54
C HIS A 255 6.68 24.66 -10.37
N CYS A 256 7.89 24.59 -9.83
CA CYS A 256 8.40 25.63 -8.94
C CYS A 256 8.92 26.82 -9.76
N GLY A 257 8.36 28.01 -9.56
CA GLY A 257 8.73 29.21 -10.32
C GLY A 257 10.15 29.73 -10.02
N ILE A 258 10.76 29.30 -8.91
CA ILE A 258 12.17 29.56 -8.57
C ILE A 258 13.08 28.49 -9.18
N HIS A 259 12.61 27.24 -9.21
CA HIS A 259 13.38 26.05 -9.58
C HIS A 259 12.66 25.29 -10.71
N THR A 260 12.66 25.86 -11.93
CA THR A 260 11.76 25.45 -13.02
C THR A 260 11.94 24.01 -13.54
N SER A 261 13.06 23.35 -13.19
CA SER A 261 13.25 21.92 -13.42
C SER A 261 12.33 21.04 -12.58
N MET A 262 11.88 21.52 -11.42
CA MET A 262 10.96 20.85 -10.52
C MET A 262 9.53 20.97 -11.06
N GLN A 263 9.07 19.92 -11.74
CA GLN A 263 7.75 19.83 -12.36
C GLN A 263 6.86 18.81 -11.64
N GLY A 264 5.55 18.99 -11.76
CA GLY A 264 4.55 18.01 -11.36
C GLY A 264 3.23 18.14 -12.12
N THR A 265 2.39 17.12 -12.04
CA THR A 265 1.07 17.07 -12.70
C THR A 265 -0.03 16.67 -11.71
N VAL A 266 -1.16 17.37 -11.73
CA VAL A 266 -2.41 16.93 -11.09
C VAL A 266 -3.39 16.47 -12.17
N ASN A 267 -3.82 15.21 -12.11
CA ASN A 267 -4.88 14.66 -12.92
C ASN A 267 -6.18 14.63 -12.10
N VAL A 268 -7.18 15.40 -12.50
CA VAL A 268 -8.49 15.47 -11.85
C VAL A 268 -9.47 14.61 -12.65
N VAL A 269 -9.98 13.55 -12.04
CA VAL A 269 -11.01 12.66 -12.60
C VAL A 269 -12.38 12.94 -11.98
N GLN A 270 -13.41 12.30 -12.53
CA GLN A 270 -14.81 12.43 -12.11
C GLN A 270 -15.08 11.89 -10.70
#